data_AF-A0A7V6G9X8-F1
#
_entry.id   AF-A0A7V6G9X8-F1
#
_cell.length_a   1.000
_cell.length_b   1.000
_cell.length_c   1.000
_cell.angle_alpha   90.00
_cell.angle_beta   90.00
_cell.angle_gamma   90.00
#
_symmetry.space_group_name_H-M   'P 1'
#
loop_
_entity.id
_entity.type
_entity.pdbx_description
1 polymer ?
#
loop_
_entity_poly.entity_id
_entity_poly.type
_entity_poly.pdbx_seq_one_letter_code
_entity_poly.pdbx_strand_id
1 'polypeptide(L)'
;EYEVPIEILPMPISGATAPFSLLGTVLLNNVEVMAALTMFQLNKPGTPVIYGSSAGILDMRTGLFAVGSPEGGLQNAACREMAKFYDLPCLATGMASDAKKPGIQATLEKIATGLPVLLTDPDLLCGVGLVETAQCLYHEQMIIDEEIFGFMQRIKAGIKGGRDYIFSDLISRIGAGGQYLSEESTVQLLREGEHYITKLVNRESFEKWQDSSKKDLRQVARERAKEILQAPRKEYLSAEIVKDLEKVLVSAEKALCS
;
A
#
# COMPACT_ATOMS: atom_id res chain seq x y z
N GLU A 1 -20.57 -9.15 -20.34
CA GLU A 1 -20.22 -9.16 -21.77
C GLU A 1 -18.72 -9.01 -21.97
N TYR A 2 -18.10 -7.94 -21.45
CA TYR A 2 -16.70 -7.57 -21.73
C TYR A 2 -15.62 -8.24 -20.85
N GLU A 3 -15.96 -9.22 -20.02
CA GLU A 3 -15.04 -9.99 -19.14
C GLU A 3 -14.09 -9.15 -18.27
N VAL A 4 -14.43 -7.87 -18.04
CA VAL A 4 -13.70 -6.98 -17.14
C VAL A 4 -13.95 -7.41 -15.69
N PRO A 5 -12.90 -7.58 -14.87
CA PRO A 5 -13.05 -7.88 -13.44
C PRO A 5 -13.90 -6.82 -12.72
N ILE A 6 -14.81 -7.30 -11.87
CA ILE A 6 -15.66 -6.44 -11.04
C ILE A 6 -15.16 -6.47 -9.60
N GLU A 7 -14.70 -5.33 -9.11
CA GLU A 7 -14.40 -5.16 -7.70
C GLU A 7 -15.68 -4.90 -6.91
N ILE A 8 -15.89 -5.69 -5.86
CA ILE A 8 -16.99 -5.48 -4.92
C ILE A 8 -16.36 -4.93 -3.65
N LEU A 9 -16.46 -3.61 -3.44
CA LEU A 9 -15.80 -2.90 -2.33
C LEU A 9 -16.81 -2.34 -1.31
N PRO A 10 -17.27 -3.15 -0.35
CA PRO A 10 -17.98 -2.64 0.82
C PRO A 10 -17.14 -1.69 1.65
N MET A 11 -17.82 -0.71 2.26
CA MET A 11 -17.22 0.26 3.18
C MET A 11 -18.00 0.35 4.50
N PRO A 12 -18.16 -0.76 5.24
CA PRO A 12 -18.88 -0.74 6.49
C PRO A 12 -18.10 0.03 7.57
N ILE A 13 -18.79 0.94 8.24
CA ILE A 13 -18.23 1.83 9.26
C ILE A 13 -18.75 1.38 10.61
N SER A 14 -17.84 0.87 11.44
CA SER A 14 -18.15 0.40 12.79
C SER A 14 -18.75 1.54 13.62
N GLY A 15 -19.98 1.35 14.10
CA GLY A 15 -20.71 2.37 14.87
C GLY A 15 -21.57 3.34 14.04
N ALA A 16 -21.58 3.21 12.71
CA ALA A 16 -22.44 3.99 11.83
C ALA A 16 -23.23 3.10 10.87
N THR A 17 -22.60 2.58 9.82
CA THR A 17 -23.23 1.69 8.83
C THR A 17 -23.05 0.21 9.16
N ALA A 18 -22.34 -0.11 10.24
CA ALA A 18 -22.12 -1.45 10.76
C ALA A 18 -22.19 -1.47 12.30
N PRO A 19 -22.36 -2.65 12.94
CA PRO A 19 -22.24 -2.78 14.39
C PRO A 19 -20.93 -2.21 14.92
N PHE A 20 -20.91 -1.74 16.16
CA PHE A 20 -19.71 -1.16 16.76
C PHE A 20 -18.56 -2.18 16.93
N SER A 21 -18.89 -3.47 17.05
CA SER A 21 -17.91 -4.54 17.19
C SER A 21 -17.12 -4.77 15.89
N LEU A 22 -15.80 -4.88 15.98
CA LEU A 22 -14.95 -5.08 14.80
C LEU A 22 -15.32 -6.33 13.99
N LEU A 23 -15.58 -7.45 14.68
CA LEU A 23 -15.99 -8.70 14.04
C LEU A 23 -17.35 -8.57 13.33
N GLY A 24 -18.30 -7.83 13.91
CA GLY A 24 -19.60 -7.56 13.27
C GLY A 24 -19.45 -6.77 11.98
N THR A 25 -18.55 -5.80 11.93
CA THR A 25 -18.22 -5.05 10.71
C THR A 25 -17.56 -5.94 9.66
N VAL A 26 -16.61 -6.81 10.04
CA VAL A 26 -15.98 -7.78 9.13
C VAL A 26 -17.03 -8.75 8.57
N LEU A 27 -17.93 -9.26 9.42
CA LEU A 27 -19.03 -10.12 9.00
C LEU A 27 -19.94 -9.39 8.00
N LEU A 28 -20.30 -8.14 8.27
CA LEU A 28 -21.14 -7.35 7.36
C LEU A 28 -20.45 -7.13 6.01
N ASN A 29 -19.16 -6.73 6.01
CA ASN A 29 -18.36 -6.62 4.78
C ASN A 29 -18.45 -7.92 3.97
N ASN A 30 -18.22 -9.05 4.65
CA ASN A 30 -18.22 -10.35 4.01
C ASN A 30 -19.60 -10.72 3.42
N VAL A 31 -20.68 -10.45 4.15
CA VAL A 31 -22.05 -10.68 3.67
C VAL A 31 -22.35 -9.84 2.43
N GLU A 32 -21.96 -8.57 2.42
CA GLU A 32 -22.15 -7.69 1.26
C GLU A 32 -21.37 -8.18 0.03
N VAL A 33 -20.11 -8.61 0.21
CA VAL A 33 -19.33 -9.20 -0.91
C VAL A 33 -19.99 -10.47 -1.42
N MET A 34 -20.39 -11.40 -0.53
CA MET A 34 -20.99 -12.68 -0.94
C MET A 34 -22.34 -12.50 -1.62
N ALA A 35 -23.15 -11.52 -1.18
CA ALA A 35 -24.41 -11.20 -1.82
C ALA A 35 -24.21 -10.72 -3.26
N ALA A 36 -23.32 -9.75 -3.47
CA ALA A 36 -23.01 -9.23 -4.79
C ALA A 36 -22.31 -10.28 -5.67
N LEU A 37 -21.39 -11.08 -5.13
CA LEU A 37 -20.77 -12.22 -5.83
C LEU A 37 -21.86 -13.17 -6.33
N THR A 38 -22.79 -13.56 -5.47
CA THR A 38 -23.91 -14.43 -5.85
C THR A 38 -24.75 -13.81 -6.98
N MET A 39 -25.06 -12.52 -6.89
CA MET A 39 -25.79 -11.82 -7.96
C MET A 39 -25.05 -11.88 -9.31
N PHE A 40 -23.73 -11.61 -9.32
CA PHE A 40 -22.95 -11.66 -10.55
C PHE A 40 -22.84 -13.08 -11.11
N GLN A 41 -22.62 -14.08 -10.25
CA GLN A 41 -22.53 -15.49 -10.68
C GLN A 41 -23.88 -16.03 -11.16
N LEU A 42 -25.01 -15.59 -10.59
CA LEU A 42 -26.36 -15.95 -11.07
C LEU A 42 -26.66 -15.35 -12.46
N ASN A 43 -26.22 -14.11 -12.71
CA ASN A 43 -26.43 -13.45 -13.99
C ASN A 43 -25.52 -14.01 -15.09
N LYS A 44 -24.22 -14.18 -14.81
CA LYS A 44 -23.25 -14.79 -15.72
C LYS A 44 -22.22 -15.59 -14.91
N PRO A 45 -22.34 -16.92 -14.84
CA PRO A 45 -21.35 -17.77 -14.20
C PRO A 45 -19.96 -17.56 -14.79
N GLY A 46 -18.94 -17.52 -13.93
CA GLY A 46 -17.56 -17.26 -14.30
C GLY A 46 -17.22 -15.77 -14.46
N THR A 47 -18.12 -14.86 -14.08
CA THR A 47 -17.80 -13.43 -14.03
C THR A 47 -16.62 -13.19 -13.08
N PRO A 48 -15.51 -12.57 -13.53
CA PRO A 48 -14.37 -12.30 -12.68
C PRO A 48 -14.71 -11.27 -11.61
N VAL A 49 -14.45 -11.59 -10.35
CA VAL A 49 -14.76 -10.73 -9.20
C VAL A 49 -13.54 -10.59 -8.30
N ILE A 50 -13.32 -9.38 -7.78
CA ILE A 50 -12.32 -9.07 -6.78
C ILE A 50 -13.04 -8.78 -5.46
N TYR A 51 -12.64 -9.50 -4.41
CA TYR A 51 -13.10 -9.25 -3.04
C TYR A 51 -12.50 -7.93 -2.56
N GLY A 52 -13.34 -6.94 -2.28
CA GLY A 52 -12.93 -5.67 -1.71
C GLY A 52 -13.22 -5.56 -0.22
N SER A 53 -12.39 -4.79 0.48
CA SER A 53 -12.72 -4.30 1.82
C SER A 53 -12.14 -2.91 2.02
N SER A 54 -12.99 -1.98 2.46
CA SER A 54 -12.59 -0.70 3.05
C SER A 54 -13.32 -0.47 4.36
N ALA A 55 -13.25 -1.47 5.24
CA ALA A 55 -13.82 -1.40 6.56
C ALA A 55 -13.03 -0.42 7.45
N GLY A 56 -13.73 0.23 8.36
CA GLY A 56 -13.10 1.08 9.36
C GLY A 56 -14.06 1.46 10.49
N ILE A 57 -13.75 2.55 11.19
CA ILE A 57 -14.51 3.02 12.34
C ILE A 57 -15.01 4.45 12.15
N LEU A 58 -16.06 4.78 12.88
CA LEU A 58 -16.44 6.16 13.14
C LEU A 58 -15.64 6.67 14.34
N ASP A 59 -14.90 7.77 14.20
CA ASP A 59 -14.37 8.48 15.35
C ASP A 59 -15.53 9.16 16.09
N MET A 60 -15.89 8.62 17.26
CA MET A 60 -17.08 9.06 18.02
C MET A 60 -17.00 10.51 18.52
N ARG A 61 -15.81 11.11 18.56
CA ARG A 61 -15.62 12.50 19.00
C ARG A 61 -15.92 13.48 17.87
N THR A 62 -15.57 13.12 16.64
CA THR A 62 -15.68 13.99 15.46
C THR A 62 -16.86 13.63 14.56
N GLY A 63 -17.39 12.41 14.68
CA GLY A 63 -18.41 11.87 13.77
C GLY A 63 -17.88 11.61 12.36
N LEU A 64 -16.56 11.54 12.17
CA LEU A 64 -15.92 11.32 10.89
C LEU A 64 -15.44 9.87 10.76
N PHE A 65 -15.39 9.38 9.53
CA PHE A 65 -14.72 8.11 9.23
C PHE A 65 -13.22 8.25 9.51
N ALA A 66 -12.66 7.29 10.25
CA ALA A 66 -11.24 7.27 10.58
C ALA A 66 -10.52 6.18 9.76
N VAL A 67 -9.99 6.57 8.60
CA VAL A 67 -9.31 5.63 7.69
C VAL A 67 -7.93 5.22 8.20
N GLY A 68 -7.28 6.08 8.99
CA GLY A 68 -5.98 5.84 9.60
C GLY A 68 -6.03 5.07 10.92
N SER A 69 -7.17 4.47 11.26
CA SER A 69 -7.39 3.78 12.53
C SER A 69 -6.76 2.38 12.57
N PRO A 70 -6.11 1.97 13.67
CA PRO A 70 -5.55 0.62 13.79
C PRO A 70 -6.65 -0.46 13.68
N GLU A 71 -7.88 -0.17 14.12
CA GLU A 71 -9.04 -1.03 13.94
C GLU A 71 -9.33 -1.29 12.45
N GLY A 72 -9.24 -0.27 11.60
CA GLY A 72 -9.36 -0.43 10.15
C GLY A 72 -8.29 -1.38 9.59
N GLY A 73 -7.04 -1.26 10.04
CA GLY A 73 -5.97 -2.19 9.65
C GLY A 73 -6.29 -3.65 10.01
N LEU A 74 -6.80 -3.89 11.23
CA LEU A 74 -7.21 -5.22 11.67
C LEU A 74 -8.40 -5.77 10.88
N GLN A 75 -9.41 -4.94 10.63
CA GLN A 75 -10.61 -5.35 9.90
C GLN A 75 -10.29 -5.72 8.44
N ASN A 76 -9.48 -4.90 7.76
CA ASN A 76 -9.11 -5.17 6.37
C ASN A 76 -8.17 -6.39 6.25
N ALA A 77 -7.29 -6.62 7.23
CA ALA A 77 -6.50 -7.86 7.32
C ALA A 77 -7.40 -9.10 7.51
N ALA A 78 -8.41 -9.02 8.40
CA ALA A 78 -9.36 -10.12 8.60
C ALA A 78 -10.21 -10.39 7.34
N CYS A 79 -10.67 -9.33 6.66
CA CYS A 79 -11.35 -9.43 5.37
C CYS A 79 -10.48 -10.07 4.29
N ARG A 80 -9.17 -9.80 4.27
CA ARG A 80 -8.24 -10.45 3.33
C ARG A 80 -8.12 -11.95 3.59
N GLU A 81 -8.07 -12.38 4.86
CA GLU A 81 -8.09 -13.81 5.21
C GLU A 81 -9.41 -14.48 4.77
N MET A 82 -10.55 -13.77 4.85
CA MET A 82 -11.81 -14.26 4.28
C MET A 82 -11.74 -14.39 2.75
N ALA A 83 -11.20 -13.41 2.05
CA ALA A 83 -11.00 -13.49 0.60
C ALA A 83 -10.15 -14.71 0.20
N LYS A 84 -9.10 -15.00 0.98
CA LYS A 84 -8.26 -16.19 0.80
C LYS A 84 -9.04 -17.48 1.05
N PHE A 85 -9.90 -17.52 2.07
CA PHE A 85 -10.77 -18.67 2.34
C PHE A 85 -11.71 -18.98 1.15
N TYR A 86 -12.17 -17.96 0.44
CA TYR A 86 -13.01 -18.12 -0.76
C TYR A 86 -12.23 -18.28 -2.07
N ASP A 87 -10.90 -18.32 -2.03
CA ASP A 87 -10.02 -18.36 -3.21
C ASP A 87 -10.29 -17.20 -4.19
N LEU A 88 -10.53 -16.00 -3.65
CA LEU A 88 -10.77 -14.79 -4.44
C LEU A 88 -9.57 -13.84 -4.36
N PRO A 89 -9.24 -13.15 -5.48
CA PRO A 89 -8.30 -12.03 -5.44
C PRO A 89 -8.88 -10.92 -4.58
N CYS A 90 -8.02 -10.21 -3.85
CA CYS A 90 -8.44 -9.24 -2.85
C CYS A 90 -7.82 -7.86 -3.06
N LEU A 91 -8.67 -6.84 -3.11
CA LEU A 91 -8.29 -5.45 -2.85
C LEU A 91 -8.60 -5.11 -1.39
N ALA A 92 -7.55 -4.79 -0.63
CA ALA A 92 -7.68 -4.31 0.73
C ALA A 92 -7.22 -2.86 0.83
N THR A 93 -7.89 -2.06 1.66
CA THR A 93 -7.41 -0.73 2.01
C THR A 93 -6.49 -0.77 3.22
N GLY A 94 -5.52 0.14 3.23
CA GLY A 94 -4.53 0.23 4.31
C GLY A 94 -3.48 1.31 4.11
N MET A 95 -3.50 2.05 2.99
CA MET A 95 -2.51 3.08 2.72
C MET A 95 -3.08 4.49 2.72
N ALA A 96 -4.27 4.74 3.26
CA ALA A 96 -4.83 6.09 3.39
C ALA A 96 -4.62 6.67 4.81
N SER A 97 -4.81 7.98 4.97
CA SER A 97 -4.61 8.66 6.26
C SER A 97 -5.60 9.81 6.44
N ASP A 98 -5.94 10.11 7.70
CA ASP A 98 -6.81 11.22 8.10
C ASP A 98 -6.04 12.55 8.28
N ALA A 99 -4.71 12.52 8.15
CA ALA A 99 -3.87 13.72 8.13
C ALA A 99 -4.27 14.67 7.00
N LYS A 100 -4.18 15.98 7.22
CA LYS A 100 -4.60 17.01 6.23
C LYS A 100 -3.49 17.34 5.22
N LYS A 101 -2.29 16.81 5.46
CA LYS A 101 -1.11 16.99 4.63
C LYS A 101 -0.11 15.85 4.88
N PRO A 102 0.83 15.64 3.95
CA PRO A 102 1.94 14.71 4.16
C PRO A 102 2.77 15.08 5.40
N GLY A 103 3.15 14.08 6.20
CA GLY A 103 3.94 14.30 7.42
C GLY A 103 3.92 13.13 8.40
N ILE A 104 4.23 13.42 9.67
CA ILE A 104 4.37 12.43 10.74
C ILE A 104 3.07 11.65 10.96
N GLN A 105 1.92 12.34 11.07
CA GLN A 105 0.62 11.69 11.24
C GLN A 105 0.31 10.72 10.09
N ALA A 106 0.47 11.18 8.83
CA ALA A 106 0.22 10.35 7.66
C ALA A 106 1.09 9.10 7.65
N THR A 107 2.38 9.23 8.01
CA THR A 107 3.31 8.11 8.06
C THR A 107 2.93 7.11 9.16
N LEU A 108 2.59 7.62 10.34
CA LEU A 108 2.17 6.80 11.48
C LEU A 108 0.92 5.97 11.15
N GLU A 109 -0.11 6.63 10.65
CA GLU A 109 -1.39 6.00 10.31
C GLU A 109 -1.20 4.96 9.19
N LYS A 110 -0.52 5.32 8.10
CA LYS A 110 -0.31 4.40 6.96
C LYS A 110 0.51 3.17 7.30
N ILE A 111 1.49 3.27 8.21
CA ILE A 111 2.22 2.08 8.68
C ILE A 111 1.31 1.23 9.58
N ALA A 112 0.56 1.86 10.49
CA ALA A 112 -0.32 1.16 11.42
C ALA A 112 -1.45 0.40 10.72
N THR A 113 -1.96 0.94 9.61
CA THR A 113 -3.03 0.31 8.82
C THR A 113 -2.51 -0.57 7.70
N GLY A 114 -1.44 -0.17 7.03
CA GLY A 114 -0.91 -0.87 5.86
C GLY A 114 -0.14 -2.13 6.19
N LEU A 115 0.65 -2.13 7.27
CA LEU A 115 1.50 -3.28 7.60
C LEU A 115 0.69 -4.54 7.97
N PRO A 116 -0.33 -4.48 8.86
CA PRO A 116 -1.14 -5.66 9.16
C PRO A 116 -1.80 -6.25 7.91
N VAL A 117 -2.30 -5.39 7.03
CA VAL A 117 -2.94 -5.81 5.78
C VAL A 117 -1.91 -6.44 4.84
N LEU A 118 -0.75 -5.83 4.63
CA LEU A 118 0.28 -6.39 3.73
C LEU A 118 0.77 -7.78 4.18
N LEU A 119 0.83 -8.03 5.50
CA LEU A 119 1.23 -9.31 6.06
C LEU A 119 0.22 -10.44 5.79
N THR A 120 -1.03 -10.11 5.44
CA THR A 120 -2.05 -11.07 4.96
C THR A 120 -2.00 -11.32 3.45
N ASP A 121 -0.98 -10.79 2.76
CA ASP A 121 -0.70 -11.01 1.34
C ASP A 121 -1.87 -10.63 0.39
N PRO A 122 -2.31 -9.35 0.39
CA PRO A 122 -3.35 -8.87 -0.51
C PRO A 122 -2.83 -8.79 -1.95
N ASP A 123 -3.72 -9.04 -2.91
CA ASP A 123 -3.40 -8.89 -4.34
C ASP A 123 -3.27 -7.41 -4.73
N LEU A 124 -4.08 -6.55 -4.11
CA LEU A 124 -4.07 -5.10 -4.31
C LEU A 124 -4.16 -4.39 -2.95
N LEU A 125 -3.29 -3.38 -2.76
CA LEU A 125 -3.31 -2.50 -1.58
C LEU A 125 -3.58 -1.06 -2.03
N CYS A 126 -4.69 -0.49 -1.57
CA CYS A 126 -5.15 0.84 -1.99
C CYS A 126 -4.84 1.94 -0.96
N GLY A 127 -4.64 3.16 -1.47
CA GLY A 127 -4.47 4.38 -0.66
C GLY A 127 -3.21 5.20 -0.96
N VAL A 128 -2.38 4.79 -1.92
CA VAL A 128 -1.11 5.47 -2.24
C VAL A 128 -1.36 6.94 -2.59
N GLY A 129 -0.62 7.84 -1.93
CA GLY A 129 -0.74 9.29 -2.08
C GLY A 129 -1.92 9.93 -1.36
N LEU A 130 -2.88 9.13 -0.87
CA LEU A 130 -4.13 9.64 -0.30
C LEU A 130 -3.96 10.10 1.15
N VAL A 131 -4.53 11.27 1.43
CA VAL A 131 -4.66 11.90 2.75
C VAL A 131 -6.06 12.52 2.85
N GLU A 132 -6.37 13.14 3.99
CA GLU A 132 -7.69 13.73 4.27
C GLU A 132 -8.81 12.72 4.02
N THR A 133 -8.67 11.51 4.56
CA THR A 133 -9.71 10.47 4.45
C THR A 133 -10.08 10.20 2.98
N ALA A 134 -9.05 10.04 2.14
CA ALA A 134 -9.14 9.82 0.69
C ALA A 134 -9.69 10.99 -0.13
N GLN A 135 -9.81 12.20 0.43
CA GLN A 135 -10.26 13.39 -0.32
C GLN A 135 -9.13 14.13 -1.05
N CYS A 136 -7.88 13.96 -0.62
CA CYS A 136 -6.73 14.62 -1.23
C CYS A 136 -5.65 13.64 -1.65
N LEU A 137 -5.07 13.85 -2.83
CA LEU A 137 -3.89 13.15 -3.31
C LEU A 137 -2.69 14.11 -3.38
N TYR A 138 -1.59 13.75 -2.72
CA TYR A 138 -0.34 14.51 -2.79
C TYR A 138 0.75 13.67 -3.47
N HIS A 139 1.37 14.23 -4.51
CA HIS A 139 2.47 13.54 -5.19
C HIS A 139 3.67 13.29 -4.27
N GLU A 140 4.01 14.22 -3.37
CA GLU A 140 5.06 13.94 -2.38
C GLU A 140 4.68 12.80 -1.43
N GLN A 141 3.39 12.59 -1.14
CA GLN A 141 2.96 11.46 -0.32
C GLN A 141 3.13 10.15 -1.06
N MET A 142 2.94 10.11 -2.40
CA MET A 142 3.21 8.90 -3.19
C MET A 142 4.68 8.48 -3.09
N ILE A 143 5.62 9.43 -3.08
CA ILE A 143 7.05 9.15 -2.90
C ILE A 143 7.36 8.67 -1.48
N ILE A 144 6.69 9.24 -0.47
CA ILE A 144 6.81 8.77 0.92
C ILE A 144 6.24 7.35 1.06
N ASP A 145 5.10 7.09 0.43
CA ASP A 145 4.42 5.80 0.46
C ASP A 145 5.26 4.71 -0.25
N GLU A 146 6.05 5.06 -1.26
CA GLU A 146 7.03 4.16 -1.88
C GLU A 146 8.06 3.66 -0.84
N GLU A 147 8.61 4.56 -0.02
CA GLU A 147 9.56 4.20 1.04
C GLU A 147 8.88 3.36 2.13
N ILE A 148 7.66 3.74 2.54
CA ILE A 148 6.85 2.95 3.48
C ILE A 148 6.62 1.53 2.94
N PHE A 149 6.21 1.41 1.67
CA PHE A 149 6.01 0.11 1.05
C PHE A 149 7.30 -0.71 0.99
N GLY A 150 8.43 -0.07 0.70
CA GLY A 150 9.74 -0.70 0.78
C GLY A 150 10.07 -1.29 2.15
N PHE A 151 9.76 -0.55 3.24
CA PHE A 151 9.90 -1.06 4.61
C PHE A 151 8.98 -2.24 4.87
N MET A 152 7.70 -2.11 4.54
CA MET A 152 6.73 -3.17 4.80
C MET A 152 7.05 -4.44 3.99
N GLN A 153 7.50 -4.32 2.74
CA GLN A 153 7.95 -5.45 1.92
C GLN A 153 9.20 -6.12 2.51
N ARG A 154 10.18 -5.34 3.01
CA ARG A 154 11.34 -5.93 3.70
C ARG A 154 10.93 -6.66 4.98
N ILE A 155 9.99 -6.11 5.74
CA ILE A 155 9.44 -6.75 6.95
C ILE A 155 8.76 -8.07 6.58
N LYS A 156 7.88 -8.04 5.57
CA LYS A 156 7.17 -9.23 5.05
C LYS A 156 8.13 -10.33 4.56
N ALA A 157 9.28 -9.96 3.99
CA ALA A 157 10.30 -10.93 3.56
C ALA A 157 10.93 -11.74 4.72
N GLY A 158 10.73 -11.31 5.98
CA GLY A 158 11.21 -12.04 7.15
C GLY A 158 12.73 -12.06 7.28
N ILE A 159 13.24 -13.09 7.96
CA ILE A 159 14.68 -13.30 8.16
C ILE A 159 15.08 -14.53 7.33
N LYS A 160 16.09 -14.38 6.45
CA LYS A 160 16.65 -15.52 5.74
C LYS A 160 17.34 -16.44 6.74
N GLY A 161 17.00 -17.72 6.69
CA GLY A 161 17.55 -18.75 7.57
C GLY A 161 18.30 -19.83 6.79
N GLY A 162 18.88 -20.78 7.52
CA GLY A 162 19.63 -21.90 6.95
C GLY A 162 21.13 -21.81 7.25
N ARG A 163 21.87 -22.86 6.86
CA ARG A 163 23.30 -22.99 7.18
C ARG A 163 24.13 -21.82 6.66
N ASP A 164 23.79 -21.32 5.47
CA ASP A 164 24.49 -20.22 4.81
C ASP A 164 24.26 -18.86 5.46
N TYR A 165 23.30 -18.74 6.40
CA TYR A 165 22.96 -17.51 7.11
C TYR A 165 23.33 -17.54 8.61
N ILE A 166 23.71 -18.70 9.14
CA ILE A 166 24.06 -18.86 10.57
C ILE A 166 25.48 -18.36 10.87
N PHE A 167 26.42 -18.57 9.96
CA PHE A 167 27.82 -18.13 10.08
C PHE A 167 28.50 -18.53 11.42
N SER A 168 28.16 -19.69 12.01
CA SER A 168 28.70 -20.12 13.31
C SER A 168 30.22 -20.22 13.35
N ASP A 169 30.82 -20.72 12.26
CA ASP A 169 32.27 -20.88 12.14
C ASP A 169 32.97 -19.52 12.01
N LEU A 170 32.36 -18.58 11.26
CA LEU A 170 32.84 -17.21 11.12
C LEU A 170 32.80 -16.47 12.46
N ILE A 171 31.68 -16.59 13.19
CA ILE A 171 31.52 -16.01 14.53
C ILE A 171 32.58 -16.56 15.48
N SER A 172 32.80 -17.88 15.45
CA SER A 172 33.82 -18.53 16.28
C SER A 172 35.24 -18.11 15.91
N ARG A 173 35.53 -17.93 14.61
CA ARG A 173 36.83 -17.48 14.10
C ARG A 173 37.15 -16.04 14.49
N ILE A 174 36.18 -15.12 14.35
CA ILE A 174 36.37 -13.71 14.69
C ILE A 174 36.50 -13.53 16.21
N GLY A 175 35.66 -14.24 16.98
CA GLY A 175 35.71 -14.24 18.43
C GLY A 175 35.28 -12.93 19.07
N ALA A 176 35.45 -12.85 20.39
CA ALA A 176 35.01 -11.71 21.18
C ALA A 176 35.83 -10.43 20.88
N GLY A 177 35.14 -9.30 20.71
CA GLY A 177 35.75 -8.00 20.42
C GLY A 177 36.19 -7.80 18.97
N GLY A 178 36.00 -8.79 18.10
CA GLY A 178 36.25 -8.67 16.67
C GLY A 178 35.13 -7.95 15.91
N GLN A 179 35.34 -7.74 14.61
CA GLN A 179 34.43 -6.99 13.73
C GLN A 179 34.35 -7.63 12.34
N TYR A 180 33.19 -7.48 11.68
CA TYR A 180 32.83 -8.25 10.48
C TYR A 180 32.90 -7.43 9.18
N LEU A 181 33.31 -6.16 9.23
CA LEU A 181 33.24 -5.24 8.07
C LEU A 181 34.09 -5.73 6.89
N SER A 182 35.22 -6.36 7.18
CA SER A 182 36.18 -6.84 6.19
C SER A 182 35.92 -8.27 5.71
N GLU A 183 34.85 -8.92 6.18
CA GLU A 183 34.52 -10.29 5.82
C GLU A 183 33.84 -10.38 4.46
N GLU A 184 34.21 -11.40 3.67
CA GLU A 184 33.64 -11.62 2.33
C GLU A 184 32.12 -11.80 2.37
N SER A 185 31.62 -12.52 3.39
CA SER A 185 30.19 -12.74 3.60
C SER A 185 29.41 -11.43 3.80
N THR A 186 30.01 -10.43 4.46
CA THR A 186 29.39 -9.11 4.64
C THR A 186 29.17 -8.42 3.30
N VAL A 187 30.20 -8.43 2.44
CA VAL A 187 30.11 -7.82 1.09
C VAL A 187 29.14 -8.59 0.20
N GLN A 188 29.16 -9.92 0.29
CA GLN A 188 28.25 -10.78 -0.46
C GLN A 188 26.79 -10.49 -0.09
N LEU A 189 26.43 -10.56 1.19
CA LEU A 189 25.05 -10.34 1.64
C LEU A 189 24.56 -8.90 1.41
N LEU A 190 25.46 -7.93 1.47
CA LEU A 190 25.14 -6.55 1.08
C LEU A 190 24.72 -6.47 -0.40
N ARG A 191 25.47 -7.14 -1.30
CA ARG A 191 25.16 -7.18 -2.73
C ARG A 191 23.91 -8.00 -3.05
N GLU A 192 23.64 -9.04 -2.27
CA GLU A 192 22.43 -9.85 -2.36
C GLU A 192 21.19 -9.17 -1.76
N GLY A 193 21.34 -7.96 -1.19
CA GLY A 193 20.22 -7.17 -0.69
C GLY A 193 19.64 -7.69 0.62
N GLU A 194 20.46 -8.25 1.51
CA GLU A 194 20.00 -8.70 2.84
C GLU A 194 19.39 -7.55 3.67
N HIS A 195 19.97 -6.35 3.54
CA HIS A 195 19.47 -5.13 4.17
C HIS A 195 18.76 -4.24 3.15
N TYR A 196 17.62 -3.67 3.55
CA TYR A 196 16.93 -2.68 2.73
C TYR A 196 17.72 -1.37 2.68
N ILE A 197 17.99 -0.91 1.45
CA ILE A 197 18.64 0.37 1.16
C ILE A 197 17.55 1.42 0.99
N THR A 198 17.56 2.41 1.89
CA THR A 198 16.58 3.48 1.92
C THR A 198 16.77 4.43 0.75
N LYS A 199 15.68 4.90 0.14
CA LYS A 199 15.74 5.89 -0.95
C LYS A 199 15.51 7.30 -0.42
N LEU A 200 14.70 7.41 0.63
CA LEU A 200 14.26 8.70 1.17
C LEU A 200 14.77 8.95 2.60
N VAL A 201 14.95 7.90 3.42
CA VAL A 201 15.39 8.06 4.81
C VAL A 201 16.90 8.33 4.90
N ASN A 202 17.26 9.38 5.64
CA ASN A 202 18.64 9.77 5.89
C ASN A 202 19.23 8.98 7.08
N ARG A 203 20.38 8.31 6.86
CA ARG A 203 21.16 7.57 7.86
C ARG A 203 22.60 8.09 8.00
N GLU A 204 22.88 9.26 7.44
CA GLU A 204 24.20 9.89 7.50
C GLU A 204 24.54 10.39 8.91
N SER A 205 25.83 10.56 9.18
CA SER A 205 26.34 11.18 10.41
C SER A 205 25.79 12.59 10.62
N PHE A 206 25.72 13.04 11.87
CA PHE A 206 25.26 14.39 12.21
C PHE A 206 26.08 15.48 11.49
N GLU A 207 27.39 15.31 11.39
CA GLU A 207 28.31 16.24 10.74
C GLU A 207 27.94 16.43 9.26
N LYS A 208 27.82 15.33 8.51
CA LYS A 208 27.33 15.36 7.12
C LYS A 208 25.94 15.96 6.99
N TRP A 209 25.03 15.66 7.93
CA TRP A 209 23.69 16.27 7.93
C TRP A 209 23.78 17.79 8.16
N GLN A 210 24.68 18.24 9.03
CA GLN A 210 24.91 19.65 9.36
C GLN A 210 25.40 20.46 8.15
N ASP A 211 26.17 19.83 7.27
CA ASP A 211 26.67 20.41 6.02
C ASP A 211 25.70 20.24 4.83
N SER A 212 24.61 19.49 5.01
CA SER A 212 23.59 19.26 3.98
C SER A 212 22.61 20.43 3.84
N SER A 213 21.70 20.32 2.86
CA SER A 213 20.58 21.26 2.71
C SER A 213 19.57 21.24 3.86
N LYS A 214 19.69 20.31 4.82
CA LYS A 214 18.81 20.13 5.99
C LYS A 214 17.33 20.03 5.63
N LYS A 215 17.03 19.63 4.39
CA LYS A 215 15.66 19.41 3.94
C LYS A 215 15.03 18.29 4.75
N ASP A 216 13.78 18.50 5.13
CA ASP A 216 12.99 17.42 5.72
C ASP A 216 12.58 16.39 4.65
N LEU A 217 12.13 15.24 5.11
CA LEU A 217 11.73 14.11 4.27
C LEU A 217 10.63 14.50 3.26
N ARG A 218 9.71 15.39 3.64
CA ARG A 218 8.63 15.85 2.76
C ARG A 218 9.16 16.77 1.65
N GLN A 219 10.11 17.64 1.96
CA GLN A 219 10.73 18.53 0.97
C GLN A 219 11.49 17.72 -0.08
N VAL A 220 12.27 16.72 0.33
CA VAL A 220 12.96 15.80 -0.58
C VAL A 220 11.94 15.04 -1.46
N ALA A 221 10.89 14.49 -0.85
CA ALA A 221 9.83 13.79 -1.58
C ALA A 221 9.12 14.69 -2.61
N ARG A 222 8.87 15.96 -2.27
CA ARG A 222 8.27 16.94 -3.17
C ARG A 222 9.16 17.29 -4.35
N GLU A 223 10.46 17.45 -4.11
CA GLU A 223 11.43 17.70 -5.19
C GLU A 223 11.47 16.50 -6.13
N ARG A 224 11.53 15.28 -5.58
CA ARG A 224 11.50 14.05 -6.37
C ARG A 224 10.23 13.92 -7.21
N ALA A 225 9.08 14.23 -6.63
CA ALA A 225 7.81 14.25 -7.36
C ALA A 225 7.83 15.25 -8.53
N LYS A 226 8.37 16.46 -8.31
CA LYS A 226 8.50 17.47 -9.37
C LYS A 226 9.44 17.01 -10.49
N GLU A 227 10.58 16.41 -10.14
CA GLU A 227 11.52 15.85 -11.12
C GLU A 227 10.83 14.81 -12.02
N ILE A 228 10.06 13.90 -11.44
CA ILE A 228 9.33 12.86 -12.19
C ILE A 228 8.28 13.49 -13.12
N LEU A 229 7.54 14.49 -12.64
CA LEU A 229 6.51 15.17 -13.44
C LEU A 229 7.08 16.04 -14.57
N GLN A 230 8.32 16.54 -14.40
CA GLN A 230 9.01 17.33 -15.42
C GLN A 230 9.79 16.47 -16.42
N ALA A 231 10.04 15.20 -16.09
CA ALA A 231 10.72 14.28 -16.98
C ALA A 231 9.90 14.04 -18.27
N PRO A 232 10.55 13.79 -19.42
CA PRO A 232 9.85 13.44 -20.65
C PRO A 232 8.90 12.26 -20.43
N ARG A 233 7.64 12.43 -20.84
CA ARG A 233 6.63 11.37 -20.74
C ARG A 233 7.09 10.18 -21.57
N LYS A 234 7.11 9.01 -20.96
CA LYS A 234 7.28 7.76 -21.68
C LYS A 234 5.96 7.41 -22.36
N GLU A 235 5.96 7.37 -23.68
CA GLU A 235 4.82 6.89 -24.46
C GLU A 235 4.79 5.36 -24.42
N TYR A 236 3.69 4.81 -23.93
CA TYR A 236 3.46 3.36 -23.83
C TYR A 236 2.55 2.83 -24.92
N LEU A 237 1.81 3.72 -25.58
CA LEU A 237 0.85 3.39 -26.62
C LEU A 237 1.40 3.79 -27.98
N SER A 238 1.07 3.00 -29.01
CA SER A 238 1.39 3.35 -30.39
C SER A 238 0.54 4.55 -30.84
N ALA A 239 1.05 5.33 -31.80
CA ALA A 239 0.32 6.47 -32.35
C ALA A 239 -1.05 6.05 -32.95
N GLU A 240 -1.15 4.83 -33.45
CA GLU A 240 -2.40 4.26 -33.96
C GLU A 240 -3.44 4.07 -32.85
N ILE A 241 -3.06 3.45 -31.72
CA ILE A 241 -3.95 3.27 -30.57
C ILE A 241 -4.40 4.61 -30.01
N VAL A 242 -3.49 5.58 -29.89
CA VAL A 242 -3.82 6.93 -29.40
C VAL A 242 -4.88 7.58 -30.29
N LYS A 243 -4.71 7.49 -31.62
CA LYS A 243 -5.67 8.03 -32.58
C LYS A 243 -7.04 7.35 -32.47
N ASP A 244 -7.09 6.06 -32.21
CA ASP A 244 -8.36 5.34 -32.03
C ASP A 244 -9.06 5.72 -30.72
N LEU A 245 -8.30 5.89 -29.63
CA LEU A 245 -8.85 6.41 -28.36
C LEU A 245 -9.43 7.83 -28.53
N GLU A 246 -8.75 8.70 -29.27
CA GLU A 246 -9.24 10.06 -29.58
C GLU A 246 -10.58 10.02 -30.33
N LYS A 247 -10.75 9.10 -31.30
CA LYS A 247 -12.04 8.93 -31.99
C LYS A 247 -13.16 8.52 -31.04
N VAL A 248 -12.89 7.58 -30.12
CA VAL A 248 -13.86 7.14 -29.11
C VAL A 248 -14.27 8.30 -28.21
N LEU A 249 -13.31 9.09 -27.73
CA LEU A 249 -13.55 10.28 -26.91
C LEU A 249 -14.45 11.29 -27.63
N VAL A 250 -14.09 11.66 -28.87
CA VAL A 250 -14.89 12.61 -29.67
C VAL A 250 -16.30 12.08 -29.94
N SER A 251 -16.45 10.78 -30.19
CA SER A 251 -17.77 10.18 -30.39
C SER A 251 -18.62 10.23 -29.11
N ALA A 252 -18.01 9.95 -27.96
CA ALA A 252 -18.69 10.01 -26.67
C ALA A 252 -19.10 11.45 -26.31
N GLU A 253 -18.21 12.42 -26.51
CA GLU A 253 -18.50 13.85 -26.30
C GLU A 253 -19.69 14.32 -27.15
N LYS A 254 -19.73 13.94 -28.43
CA LYS A 254 -20.86 14.28 -29.29
C LYS A 254 -22.17 13.70 -28.80
N ALA A 255 -22.18 12.43 -28.38
CA ALA A 255 -23.39 11.76 -27.88
C ALA A 255 -23.89 12.33 -26.55
N LEU A 256 -23.00 12.87 -25.72
CA LEU A 256 -23.35 13.49 -24.43
C LEU A 256 -23.80 14.95 -24.59
N CYS A 257 -23.33 15.65 -25.62
CA CYS A 257 -23.64 17.05 -25.89
C CYS A 257 -24.81 17.27 -26.86
N SER A 258 -25.36 16.20 -27.45
CA SER A 258 -26.54 16.20 -28.34
C SER A 258 -27.81 15.84 -27.57
#